data_AF-A0A9P6A6E3-F1
#
_entry.id   AF-A0A9P6A6E3-F1
#
_cell.length_a   1.000
_cell.length_b   1.000
_cell.length_c   1.000
_cell.angle_alpha   90.00
_cell.angle_beta   90.00
_cell.angle_gamma   90.00
#
_symmetry.space_group_name_H-M   'P 1'
#
loop_
_entity.id
_entity.type
_entity.pdbx_description
1 polymer ?
#
loop_
_entity_poly.entity_id
_entity_poly.type
_entity_poly.pdbx_seq_one_letter_code
_entity_poly.pdbx_strand_id
1 'polypeptide(L)'
;MCLIWHKLTPRAKGQSQSTDVTWRMVVIFRDAATADEWWRAVSGAKLAGANANLLADIKRVNPQFYNHNVAVFNILNFFSDARLSEIAQPFRGRAFVMTQNESTARGIDIIPDQGATDLISGD
;
A
#
# COMPACT_ATOMS: atom_id res chain seq x y z
N MET A 1 28.24 48.15 -16.68
CA MET A 1 28.06 46.69 -16.83
C MET A 1 27.64 46.16 -15.47
N CYS A 2 26.38 45.78 -15.33
CA CYS A 2 25.71 45.57 -14.04
C CYS A 2 25.86 44.11 -13.59
N LEU A 3 26.40 43.88 -12.38
CA LEU A 3 26.31 42.59 -11.71
C LEU A 3 24.89 42.42 -11.14
N ILE A 4 24.18 41.38 -11.55
CA ILE A 4 22.96 40.95 -10.87
C ILE A 4 23.14 39.50 -10.41
N TRP A 5 23.30 39.35 -9.10
CA TRP A 5 23.20 38.12 -8.35
C TRP A 5 21.75 37.62 -8.40
N HIS A 6 21.50 36.43 -8.95
CA HIS A 6 20.20 35.77 -8.78
C HIS A 6 20.21 34.98 -7.46
N LYS A 7 19.39 35.45 -6.52
CA LYS A 7 19.03 34.73 -5.29
C LYS A 7 18.39 33.40 -5.67
N LEU A 8 18.93 32.29 -5.15
CA LEU A 8 18.21 31.01 -5.10
C LEU A 8 17.06 31.17 -4.11
N THR A 9 15.83 31.24 -4.62
CA THR A 9 14.62 31.23 -3.78
C THR A 9 14.48 29.84 -3.16
N PRO A 10 14.39 29.69 -1.83
CA PRO A 10 14.05 28.41 -1.22
C PRO A 10 12.65 28.01 -1.69
N ARG A 11 12.50 26.76 -2.15
CA ARG A 11 11.19 26.17 -2.44
C ARG A 11 10.34 26.29 -1.18
N ALA A 12 9.18 26.95 -1.30
CA ALA A 12 8.24 27.12 -0.22
C ALA A 12 7.95 25.76 0.45
N LYS A 13 8.15 25.66 1.76
CA LYS A 13 7.59 24.59 2.59
C LYS A 13 6.08 24.78 2.62
N GLY A 14 5.40 24.25 1.61
CA GLY A 14 3.96 24.20 1.51
C GLY A 14 3.48 22.81 1.88
N GLN A 15 2.63 22.77 2.90
CA GLN A 15 1.77 21.69 3.39
C GLN A 15 2.32 20.91 4.58
N SER A 16 1.57 21.04 5.67
CA SER A 16 1.50 20.12 6.80
C SER A 16 1.69 18.69 6.28
N GLN A 17 2.82 18.06 6.61
CA GLN A 17 2.86 16.61 6.64
C GLN A 17 1.82 16.20 7.68
N SER A 18 0.60 15.93 7.22
CA SER A 18 -0.07 14.74 7.72
C SER A 18 1.00 13.66 7.65
N THR A 19 1.39 13.10 8.79
CA THR A 19 2.17 11.86 8.82
C THR A 19 1.27 10.79 8.21
N ASP A 20 1.19 10.83 6.88
CA ASP A 20 0.50 9.85 6.09
C ASP A 20 1.36 8.61 6.23
N VAL A 21 1.05 7.80 7.24
CA VAL A 21 1.68 6.51 7.53
C VAL A 21 1.18 5.49 6.51
N THR A 22 1.29 5.88 5.25
CA THR A 22 0.96 5.13 4.05
C THR A 22 2.19 4.33 3.66
N TRP A 23 2.09 3.01 3.83
CA TRP A 23 3.17 2.07 3.59
C TRP A 23 2.84 1.25 2.34
N ARG A 24 3.85 1.00 1.51
CA ARG A 24 3.70 0.11 0.36
C ARG A 24 3.84 -1.33 0.80
N MET A 25 2.94 -2.17 0.33
CA MET A 25 2.95 -3.61 0.54
C MET A 25 3.04 -4.34 -0.79
N VAL A 26 3.68 -5.50 -0.73
CA VAL A 26 3.81 -6.46 -1.80
C VAL A 26 2.94 -7.65 -1.44
N VAL A 27 2.10 -8.08 -2.38
CA VAL A 27 1.36 -9.32 -2.24
C VAL A 27 1.78 -10.26 -3.35
N ILE A 28 2.30 -11.42 -2.96
CA ILE A 28 2.71 -12.48 -3.87
C ILE A 28 1.54 -13.46 -3.98
N PHE A 29 1.04 -13.64 -5.19
CA PHE A 29 -0.09 -14.51 -5.48
C PHE A 29 0.36 -15.77 -6.23
N ARG A 30 -0.38 -16.87 -6.05
CA ARG A 30 -0.18 -18.12 -6.80
C ARG A 30 -0.31 -17.90 -8.31
N ASP A 31 -1.25 -17.07 -8.71
CA ASP A 31 -1.57 -16.73 -10.10
C ASP A 31 -2.29 -15.37 -10.17
N ALA A 32 -2.45 -14.83 -11.39
CA ALA A 32 -3.09 -13.54 -11.62
C ALA A 32 -4.58 -13.52 -11.22
N ALA A 33 -5.28 -14.64 -11.40
CA ALA A 33 -6.70 -14.76 -11.02
C ALA A 33 -6.88 -14.57 -9.51
N THR A 34 -5.99 -15.18 -8.72
CA THR A 34 -5.95 -15.02 -7.26
C THR A 34 -5.71 -13.56 -6.85
N ALA A 35 -4.87 -12.81 -7.58
CA ALA A 35 -4.62 -11.39 -7.31
C ALA A 35 -5.90 -10.55 -7.49
N ASP A 36 -6.67 -10.82 -8.54
CA ASP A 36 -7.93 -10.12 -8.79
C ASP A 36 -9.04 -10.53 -7.82
N GLU A 37 -9.14 -11.81 -7.48
CA GLU A 37 -10.05 -12.30 -6.43
C GLU A 37 -9.76 -11.62 -5.09
N TRP A 38 -8.49 -11.58 -4.69
CA TRP A 38 -8.06 -10.93 -3.45
C TRP A 38 -8.39 -9.44 -3.46
N TRP A 39 -8.10 -8.75 -4.57
CA TRP A 39 -8.43 -7.34 -4.68
C TRP A 39 -9.93 -7.09 -4.54
N ARG A 40 -10.77 -7.86 -5.26
CA ARG A 40 -12.24 -7.74 -5.16
C ARG A 40 -12.73 -8.00 -3.73
N ALA A 41 -12.17 -9.00 -3.04
CA ALA A 41 -12.53 -9.32 -1.67
C ALA A 41 -12.17 -8.17 -0.71
N VAL A 42 -10.97 -7.59 -0.85
CA VAL A 42 -10.50 -6.49 -0.01
C VAL A 42 -11.23 -5.19 -0.31
N SER A 43 -11.34 -4.79 -1.58
CA SER A 43 -11.99 -3.54 -1.98
C SER A 43 -13.51 -3.57 -1.80
N GLY A 44 -14.11 -4.75 -1.85
CA GLY A 44 -15.55 -4.98 -1.69
C GLY A 44 -15.97 -5.35 -0.28
N ALA A 45 -15.02 -5.51 0.66
CA ALA A 45 -15.31 -5.93 2.02
C ALA A 45 -16.25 -4.94 2.72
N LYS A 46 -17.36 -5.46 3.26
CA LYS A 46 -18.30 -4.71 4.10
C LYS A 46 -18.24 -5.27 5.51
N LEU A 47 -17.27 -4.80 6.29
CA LEU A 47 -17.13 -5.16 7.69
C LEU A 47 -18.16 -4.40 8.53
N ALA A 48 -18.65 -5.04 9.61
CA ALA A 48 -19.67 -4.45 10.48
C ALA A 48 -19.06 -3.69 11.67
N GLY A 49 -19.82 -2.72 12.19
CA GLY A 49 -19.51 -2.02 13.44
C GLY A 49 -18.19 -1.25 13.40
N ALA A 50 -17.42 -1.35 14.48
CA ALA A 50 -16.14 -0.64 14.65
C ALA A 50 -15.07 -1.01 13.60
N ASN A 51 -15.28 -2.07 12.80
CA ASN A 51 -14.33 -2.57 11.81
C ASN A 51 -14.63 -2.10 10.38
N ALA A 52 -15.70 -1.33 10.16
CA ALA A 52 -16.19 -0.98 8.81
C ALA A 52 -15.11 -0.38 7.89
N ASN A 53 -14.14 0.34 8.46
CA ASN A 53 -13.09 1.02 7.71
C ASN A 53 -11.73 0.29 7.70
N LEU A 54 -11.65 -0.92 8.26
CA LEU A 54 -10.37 -1.62 8.49
C LEU A 54 -9.56 -1.84 7.21
N LEU A 55 -10.24 -2.09 6.09
CA LEU A 55 -9.60 -2.34 4.79
C LEU A 55 -9.77 -1.18 3.80
N ALA A 56 -10.51 -0.12 4.16
CA ALA A 56 -10.90 0.95 3.24
C ALA A 56 -9.71 1.75 2.68
N ASP A 57 -8.63 1.81 3.45
CA ASP A 57 -7.39 2.53 3.11
C ASP A 57 -6.43 1.70 2.25
N ILE A 58 -6.77 0.45 1.94
CA ILE A 58 -5.97 -0.35 1.01
C ILE A 58 -6.27 0.08 -0.42
N LYS A 59 -5.26 0.56 -1.14
CA LYS A 59 -5.35 1.00 -2.53
C LYS A 59 -4.43 0.18 -3.42
N ARG A 60 -4.99 -0.42 -4.47
CA ARG A 60 -4.21 -1.14 -5.50
C ARG A 60 -3.42 -0.15 -6.35
N VAL A 61 -2.12 -0.40 -6.49
CA VAL A 61 -1.26 0.27 -7.47
C VAL A 61 -1.21 -0.59 -8.74
N ASN A 62 -0.91 -1.87 -8.58
CA ASN A 62 -0.97 -2.87 -9.65
C ASN A 62 -1.26 -4.26 -9.03
N PRO A 63 -1.29 -5.36 -9.81
CA PRO A 63 -1.59 -6.69 -9.26
C PRO A 63 -0.65 -7.21 -8.16
N GLN A 64 0.54 -6.63 -7.98
CA GLN A 64 1.52 -7.05 -6.97
C GLN A 64 1.69 -6.01 -5.85
N PHE A 65 1.48 -4.73 -6.14
CA PHE A 65 1.75 -3.62 -5.22
C PHE A 65 0.49 -2.88 -4.80
N TYR A 66 0.43 -2.56 -3.52
CA TYR A 66 -0.68 -1.86 -2.89
C TYR A 66 -0.15 -0.87 -1.84
N ASN A 67 -0.89 0.19 -1.57
CA ASN A 67 -0.64 1.10 -0.45
C ASN A 67 -1.66 0.82 0.66
N HIS A 68 -1.25 1.01 1.91
CA HIS A 68 -2.15 0.90 3.07
C HIS A 68 -1.72 1.87 4.18
N ASN A 69 -2.67 2.28 5.02
CA ASN A 69 -2.40 3.07 6.20
C ASN A 69 -2.16 2.16 7.42
N VAL A 70 -0.92 2.08 7.91
CA VAL A 70 -0.58 1.17 9.03
C VAL A 70 -1.21 1.59 10.35
N ALA A 71 -1.56 2.87 10.53
CA ALA A 71 -2.30 3.32 11.72
C ALA A 71 -3.76 2.85 11.72
N VAL A 72 -4.33 2.54 10.56
CA VAL A 72 -5.67 1.96 10.44
C VAL A 72 -5.62 0.44 10.55
N PHE A 73 -4.73 -0.19 9.79
CA PHE A 73 -4.57 -1.64 9.83
C PHE A 73 -3.15 -2.05 9.44
N ASN A 74 -2.49 -2.82 10.31
CA ASN A 74 -1.23 -3.44 9.97
C ASN A 74 -1.49 -4.68 9.09
N ILE A 75 -1.17 -4.58 7.80
CA ILE A 75 -1.45 -5.63 6.82
C ILE A 75 -0.75 -6.97 7.14
N LEU A 76 0.35 -6.96 7.89
CA LEU A 76 1.00 -8.21 8.30
C LEU A 76 0.08 -9.09 9.16
N ASN A 77 -0.98 -8.51 9.73
CA ASN A 77 -2.01 -9.24 10.46
C ASN A 77 -3.13 -9.80 9.57
N PHE A 78 -3.10 -9.62 8.24
CA PHE A 78 -4.19 -10.01 7.34
C PHE A 78 -4.66 -11.45 7.54
N PHE A 79 -3.72 -12.39 7.72
CA PHE A 79 -4.05 -13.80 7.91
C PHE A 79 -4.29 -14.19 9.38
N SER A 80 -3.86 -13.39 10.36
CA SER A 80 -3.94 -13.71 11.79
C SER A 80 -5.06 -12.97 12.53
N ASP A 81 -5.58 -11.87 11.98
CA ASP A 81 -6.65 -11.08 12.58
C ASP A 81 -8.01 -11.78 12.44
N ALA A 82 -8.64 -12.09 13.57
CA ALA A 82 -9.93 -12.79 13.61
C ALA A 82 -11.04 -12.03 12.87
N ARG A 83 -10.97 -10.70 12.80
CA ARG A 83 -11.95 -9.85 12.13
C ARG A 83 -11.96 -10.02 10.62
N LEU A 84 -10.87 -10.57 10.06
CA LEU A 84 -10.69 -10.81 8.64
C LEU A 84 -10.79 -12.28 8.27
N SER A 85 -11.10 -13.17 9.21
CA SER A 85 -11.06 -14.63 9.01
C SER A 85 -11.81 -15.07 7.75
N GLU A 86 -13.04 -14.62 7.53
CA GLU A 86 -13.85 -14.96 6.34
C GLU A 86 -13.26 -14.42 5.04
N ILE A 87 -12.67 -13.21 5.08
CA ILE A 87 -12.03 -12.58 3.91
C ILE A 87 -10.70 -13.27 3.59
N ALA A 88 -9.92 -13.64 4.61
CA ALA A 88 -8.55 -14.13 4.47
C ALA A 88 -8.48 -15.64 4.20
N GLN A 89 -9.44 -16.42 4.68
CA GLN A 89 -9.42 -17.88 4.59
C GLN A 89 -9.25 -18.42 3.15
N PRO A 90 -9.94 -17.90 2.12
CA PRO A 90 -9.79 -18.39 0.74
C PRO A 90 -8.40 -18.16 0.13
N PHE A 91 -7.58 -17.30 0.74
CA PHE A 91 -6.27 -16.90 0.23
C PHE A 91 -5.10 -17.56 0.98
N ARG A 92 -5.36 -18.31 2.05
CA ARG A 92 -4.32 -19.06 2.75
C ARG A 92 -3.66 -20.07 1.81
N GLY A 93 -2.34 -20.02 1.70
CA GLY A 93 -1.57 -20.85 0.76
C GLY A 93 -1.67 -20.42 -0.71
N ARG A 94 -2.42 -19.36 -1.02
CA ARG A 94 -2.56 -18.78 -2.37
C ARG A 94 -2.03 -17.35 -2.45
N ALA A 95 -1.88 -16.67 -1.32
CA ALA A 95 -1.29 -15.35 -1.22
C ALA A 95 -0.32 -15.26 -0.04
N PHE A 96 0.73 -14.47 -0.20
CA PHE A 96 1.68 -14.09 0.84
C PHE A 96 1.82 -12.57 0.86
N VAL A 97 1.66 -11.96 2.04
CA VAL A 97 1.60 -10.51 2.21
C VAL A 97 2.81 -10.03 2.99
N MET A 98 3.45 -8.97 2.52
CA MET A 98 4.56 -8.32 3.21
C MET A 98 4.60 -6.83 2.93
N THR A 99 5.28 -6.07 3.79
CA THR A 99 5.64 -4.67 3.50
C THR A 99 6.81 -4.65 2.52
N GLN A 100 6.82 -3.69 1.60
CA GLN A 100 7.92 -3.56 0.64
C GLN A 100 9.21 -3.13 1.34
N ASN A 101 9.09 -2.13 2.22
CA ASN A 101 10.19 -1.60 3.01
C ASN A 101 9.81 -1.75 4.49
N GLU A 102 10.39 -2.73 5.18
CA GLU A 102 10.33 -2.81 6.63
C GLU A 102 11.41 -1.88 7.22
N SER A 103 11.20 -0.57 7.03
CA SER A 103 12.22 0.45 7.32
C SER A 103 12.57 0.58 8.81
N THR A 104 11.76 0.02 9.71
CA THR A 104 11.94 0.16 11.16
C THR A 104 12.55 -1.06 11.86
N ALA A 105 12.65 -2.23 11.21
CA ALA A 105 13.14 -3.45 11.88
C ALA A 105 14.24 -4.22 11.13
N ARG A 106 14.31 -4.15 9.80
CA ARG A 106 15.29 -4.97 9.04
C ARG A 106 16.09 -4.19 8.00
N GLY A 107 15.64 -3.03 7.54
CA GLY A 107 16.37 -2.25 6.54
C GLY A 107 16.61 -3.02 5.23
N ILE A 108 15.77 -4.03 4.95
CA ILE A 108 15.83 -4.83 3.74
C ILE A 108 14.75 -4.30 2.80
N ASP A 109 15.17 -3.63 1.74
CA ASP A 109 14.33 -3.41 0.57
C ASP A 109 14.29 -4.73 -0.20
N ILE A 110 13.24 -5.52 0.00
CA ILE A 110 13.12 -6.85 -0.63
C ILE A 110 12.90 -6.68 -2.14
N ILE A 111 12.33 -5.54 -2.55
CA ILE A 111 12.19 -5.13 -3.94
C ILE A 111 12.52 -3.63 -4.01
N PRO A 112 13.51 -3.20 -4.84
CA PRO A 112 13.81 -1.78 -5.01
C PRO A 112 12.55 -1.03 -5.44
N ASP A 113 12.39 0.22 -5.00
CA ASP A 113 11.20 1.02 -5.28
C ASP A 113 10.90 1.01 -6.78
N GLN A 114 9.85 0.27 -7.14
CA GLN A 114 9.38 0.22 -8.50
C GLN A 114 8.65 1.55 -8.67
N GLY A 115 9.25 2.48 -9.40
CA GLY A 115 8.60 3.71 -9.86
C GLY A 115 7.47 3.41 -10.85
N ALA A 116 6.58 2.49 -10.49
CA ALA A 116 5.41 2.09 -11.23
C ALA A 116 4.49 3.30 -11.35
N THR A 117 4.77 4.12 -12.35
CA THR A 117 3.81 5.02 -12.97
C THR A 117 2.72 4.14 -13.56
N ASP A 118 1.46 4.47 -13.28
CA ASP A 118 0.30 3.85 -13.92
C ASP A 118 0.60 3.69 -15.42
N LEU A 119 0.78 2.46 -15.87
CA LEU A 119 0.74 2.19 -17.30
C LEU A 119 -0.74 2.22 -17.70
N ILE A 120 -1.31 3.42 -17.75
CA ILE A 120 -2.47 3.67 -18.61
C ILE A 120 -1.90 3.64 -20.04
N SER A 121 -1.73 2.44 -20.58
CA SER A 121 -1.62 2.27 -22.02
C SER A 121 -3.03 2.45 -22.57
N GLY A 122 -3.38 3.69 -22.91
CA GLY A 122 -4.51 3.96 -23.79
C GLY A 122 -4.05 3.73 -25.23
N ASP A 123 -4.74 2.82 -25.90
CA ASP A 123 -5.12 2.90 -27.31
C ASP A 123 -6.55 2.34 -27.43
#